data_AF-A0A497S6Q2-F1
#
_entry.id   AF-A0A497S6Q2-F1
#
_cell.length_a   1.000
_cell.length_b   1.000
_cell.length_c   1.000
_cell.angle_alpha   90.00
_cell.angle_beta   90.00
_cell.angle_gamma   90.00
#
_symmetry.space_group_name_H-M   'P 1'
#
loop_
_entity.id
_entity.type
_entity.pdbx_description
1 polymer ?
#
loop_
_entity_poly.entity_id
_entity_poly.type
_entity_poly.pdbx_seq_one_letter_code
_entity_poly.pdbx_strand_id
1 'polypeptide(L)'
;MIYKPEIIVWGKGQTGFEKIKIIDHTYVSGGNTFDVVFMNGAGVTVNGTCVIDRAESTPQSFGFIAPGDKFTVTLTSGGVECPSGGAYYDFYINVTWTDNVTGIEHTESGRIWGGC
;
A
#
# COMPACT_ATOMS: atom_id res chain seq x y z
N MET A 1 9.67 -20.62 -36.48
CA MET A 1 10.03 -19.89 -35.24
C MET A 1 9.23 -20.50 -34.11
N ILE A 2 9.92 -21.02 -33.10
CA ILE A 2 9.28 -21.51 -31.87
C ILE A 2 8.97 -20.25 -31.04
N TYR A 3 7.69 -19.95 -30.82
CA TYR A 3 7.31 -18.94 -29.82
C TYR A 3 7.77 -19.48 -28.46
N LYS A 4 8.72 -18.79 -27.81
CA LYS A 4 8.93 -18.99 -26.37
C LYS A 4 7.64 -18.51 -25.70
N PRO A 5 6.98 -19.30 -24.85
CA PRO A 5 5.92 -18.76 -24.01
C PRO A 5 6.55 -17.69 -23.11
N GLU A 6 6.13 -16.44 -23.28
CA GLU A 6 6.39 -15.43 -22.28
C GLU A 6 5.68 -15.87 -21.01
N ILE A 7 6.45 -16.16 -19.97
CA ILE A 7 5.90 -16.23 -18.62
C ILE A 7 5.45 -14.80 -18.33
N ILE A 8 4.14 -14.55 -18.35
CA ILE A 8 3.56 -13.34 -17.79
C ILE A 8 3.76 -13.44 -16.28
N VAL A 9 4.95 -13.08 -15.80
CA VAL A 9 5.13 -12.70 -14.42
C VAL A 9 4.43 -11.35 -14.33
N TRP A 10 3.25 -11.30 -13.72
CA TRP A 10 2.62 -10.04 -13.37
C TRP A 10 3.61 -9.29 -12.46
N GLY A 11 4.32 -8.32 -13.04
CA GLY A 11 5.35 -7.57 -12.33
C GLY A 11 4.74 -6.80 -11.17
N LYS A 12 5.45 -6.76 -10.05
CA LYS A 12 5.08 -5.92 -8.90
C LYS A 12 5.20 -4.44 -9.27
N GLY A 13 4.23 -3.63 -8.88
CA GLY A 13 4.27 -2.19 -9.16
C GLY A 13 3.38 -1.34 -8.26
N GLN A 14 3.49 -0.03 -8.44
CA GLN A 14 2.75 0.99 -7.70
C GLN A 14 2.59 2.29 -8.52
N THR A 15 1.58 3.11 -8.20
CA THR A 15 1.41 4.48 -8.74
C THR A 15 0.55 5.36 -7.82
N GLY A 16 0.62 6.69 -7.96
CA GLY A 16 -0.29 7.64 -7.29
C GLY A 16 0.20 8.22 -5.95
N PHE A 17 1.37 7.83 -5.47
CA PHE A 17 1.92 8.28 -4.18
C PHE A 17 2.92 9.43 -4.35
N GLU A 18 2.70 10.56 -3.69
CA GLU A 18 3.55 11.74 -3.83
C GLU A 18 4.46 11.93 -2.62
N LYS A 19 3.88 12.18 -1.44
CA LYS A 19 4.62 12.50 -0.22
C LYS A 19 4.83 11.25 0.60
N ILE A 20 3.80 10.43 0.80
CA ILE A 20 3.95 9.14 1.49
C ILE A 20 4.15 8.05 0.44
N LYS A 21 5.42 7.73 0.18
CA LYS A 21 5.80 6.84 -0.93
C LYS A 21 5.78 5.40 -0.47
N ILE A 22 5.22 4.50 -1.27
CA ILE A 22 5.44 3.07 -1.07
C ILE A 22 6.84 2.73 -1.58
N ILE A 23 7.58 1.93 -0.82
CA ILE A 23 8.87 1.37 -1.22
C ILE A 23 8.72 -0.11 -1.53
N ASP A 24 7.87 -0.80 -0.77
CA ASP A 24 7.67 -2.23 -0.93
C ASP A 24 6.26 -2.63 -0.47
N HIS A 25 5.76 -3.76 -0.95
CA HIS A 25 4.46 -4.29 -0.53
C HIS A 25 4.36 -5.80 -0.75
N THR A 26 3.86 -6.57 0.21
CA THR A 26 3.94 -8.03 0.15
C THR A 26 2.66 -8.64 0.67
N TYR A 27 2.14 -9.62 -0.08
CA TYR A 27 1.06 -10.47 0.39
C TYR A 27 1.56 -11.33 1.56
N VAL A 28 0.77 -11.38 2.64
CA VAL A 28 1.15 -12.10 3.86
C VAL A 28 0.48 -13.48 3.90
N SER A 29 -0.84 -13.51 4.07
CA SER A 29 -1.63 -14.75 4.19
C SER A 29 -3.13 -14.48 4.11
N GLY A 30 -3.94 -15.54 4.06
CA GLY A 30 -5.40 -15.46 4.16
C GLY A 30 -6.12 -14.84 2.96
N GLY A 31 -5.38 -14.46 1.92
CA GLY A 31 -5.90 -13.83 0.71
C GLY A 31 -6.38 -12.39 0.86
N ASN A 32 -6.27 -11.78 2.04
CA ASN A 32 -6.74 -10.42 2.29
C ASN A 32 -5.80 -9.54 3.12
N THR A 33 -4.65 -10.06 3.58
CA THR A 33 -3.68 -9.31 4.39
C THR A 33 -2.39 -9.00 3.61
N PHE A 34 -1.95 -7.75 3.69
CA PHE A 34 -0.80 -7.20 2.97
C PHE A 34 0.06 -6.33 3.88
N ASP A 35 1.37 -6.56 3.87
CA ASP A 35 2.33 -5.64 4.48
C ASP A 35 2.75 -4.61 3.43
N VAL A 36 2.60 -3.33 3.74
CA VAL A 36 2.99 -2.24 2.86
C VAL A 36 4.03 -1.38 3.57
N VAL A 37 5.20 -1.25 2.95
CA VAL A 37 6.31 -0.44 3.45
C VAL A 37 6.26 0.93 2.78
N PHE A 38 6.10 1.95 3.60
CA PHE A 38 6.07 3.34 3.20
C PHE A 38 7.33 4.07 3.63
N MET A 39 7.54 5.25 3.05
CA MET A 39 8.51 6.24 3.48
C MET A 39 7.86 7.61 3.54
N ASN A 40 8.12 8.33 4.63
CA ASN A 40 7.68 9.70 4.77
C ASN A 40 8.56 10.65 3.93
N GLY A 41 8.07 11.04 2.75
CA GLY A 41 8.65 12.06 1.89
C GLY A 41 8.00 13.45 2.02
N ALA A 42 7.17 13.69 3.05
CA ALA A 42 6.48 14.97 3.25
C ALA A 42 7.43 16.10 3.68
N GLY A 43 8.61 15.77 4.22
CA GLY A 43 9.57 16.76 4.74
C GLY A 43 9.26 17.26 6.15
N VAL A 44 8.18 16.76 6.76
CA VAL A 44 7.71 17.05 8.12
C VAL A 44 7.34 15.75 8.83
N THR A 45 7.27 15.77 10.16
CA THR A 45 6.74 14.63 10.91
C THR A 45 5.25 14.50 10.63
N VAL A 46 4.80 13.28 10.30
CA VAL A 46 3.40 12.99 9.97
C VAL A 46 2.83 11.95 10.91
N ASN A 47 1.52 11.97 11.11
CA ASN A 47 0.77 10.90 11.75
C ASN A 47 -0.53 10.68 10.99
N GLY A 48 -1.01 9.44 10.92
CA GLY A 48 -2.20 9.15 10.15
C GLY A 48 -2.59 7.69 10.11
N THR A 49 -3.32 7.37 9.04
CA THR A 49 -3.86 6.04 8.78
C THR A 49 -3.70 5.66 7.31
N CYS A 50 -3.62 4.35 7.06
CA CYS A 50 -3.67 3.75 5.73
C CYS A 50 -4.83 2.76 5.68
N VAL A 51 -5.53 2.69 4.54
CA VAL A 51 -6.60 1.72 4.33
C VAL A 51 -6.62 1.26 2.88
N ILE A 52 -6.97 -0.01 2.65
CA ILE A 52 -7.28 -0.49 1.30
C ILE A 52 -8.64 0.08 0.90
N ASP A 53 -8.73 0.66 -0.30
CA ASP A 53 -9.97 1.28 -0.80
C ASP A 53 -10.96 0.22 -1.28
N ARG A 54 -11.51 -0.51 -0.30
CA ARG A 54 -12.49 -1.58 -0.46
C ARG A 54 -13.49 -1.52 0.68
N ALA A 55 -14.73 -1.92 0.39
CA ALA A 55 -15.74 -2.12 1.41
C ALA A 55 -15.20 -3.04 2.52
N GLU A 56 -15.59 -2.75 3.77
CA GLU A 56 -15.24 -3.52 4.97
C GLU A 56 -13.75 -3.55 5.33
N SER A 57 -12.89 -2.79 4.63
CA SER A 57 -11.50 -2.58 5.05
C SER A 57 -11.42 -1.66 6.26
N THR A 58 -10.51 -1.96 7.19
CA THR A 58 -10.34 -1.17 8.41
C THR A 58 -9.07 -0.32 8.33
N PRO A 59 -9.15 1.01 8.54
CA PRO A 59 -7.98 1.87 8.60
C PRO A 59 -6.98 1.44 9.67
N GLN A 60 -5.70 1.46 9.34
CA GLN A 60 -4.61 1.12 10.23
C GLN A 60 -3.77 2.36 10.49
N SER A 61 -3.55 2.69 11.76
CA SER A 61 -2.69 3.82 12.13
C SER A 61 -1.22 3.43 12.09
N PHE A 62 -0.38 4.35 11.60
CA PHE A 62 1.07 4.20 11.59
C PHE A 62 1.79 5.10 12.63
N GLY A 63 1.03 5.87 13.42
CA GLY A 63 1.61 6.75 14.46
C GLY A 63 2.48 7.87 13.88
N PHE A 64 3.35 8.46 14.73
CA PHE A 64 4.23 9.56 14.32
C PHE A 64 5.47 9.05 13.59
N ILE A 65 5.70 9.53 12.38
CA ILE A 65 6.82 9.16 11.52
C ILE A 65 7.60 10.42 11.15
N ALA A 66 8.90 10.45 11.45
CA ALA A 66 9.77 11.58 11.12
C ALA A 66 10.05 11.67 9.60
N PRO A 67 10.50 12.82 9.09
CA PRO A 67 10.85 12.96 7.68
C PRO A 67 11.94 11.96 7.26
N GLY A 68 11.73 11.25 6.14
CA GLY A 68 12.67 10.29 5.58
C GLY A 68 12.60 8.89 6.18
N ASP A 69 11.91 8.71 7.31
CA ASP A 69 11.78 7.41 7.96
C ASP A 69 10.86 6.48 7.17
N LYS A 70 11.15 5.18 7.30
CA LYS A 70 10.35 4.10 6.73
C LYS A 70 9.48 3.47 7.80
N PHE A 71 8.30 3.02 7.41
CA PHE A 71 7.37 2.35 8.29
C PHE A 71 6.59 1.27 7.53
N THR A 72 6.15 0.25 8.25
CA THR A 72 5.37 -0.86 7.68
C THR A 72 3.97 -0.81 8.27
N VAL A 73 2.97 -0.97 7.41
CA VAL A 73 1.57 -1.08 7.82
C VAL A 73 1.00 -2.39 7.26
N THR A 74 0.48 -3.22 8.15
CA THR A 74 -0.25 -4.44 7.77
C THR A 74 -1.71 -4.09 7.50
N LEU A 75 -2.08 -4.02 6.23
CA LEU A 75 -3.44 -3.72 5.79
C LEU A 75 -4.24 -5.01 5.62
N THR A 76 -5.53 -4.95 5.96
CA THR A 76 -6.47 -6.06 5.74
C THR A 76 -7.65 -5.55 4.91
N SER A 77 -7.90 -6.20 3.78
CA SER A 77 -9.09 -5.97 2.96
C SER A 77 -10.29 -6.69 3.57
N GLY A 78 -11.47 -6.10 3.43
CA GLY A 78 -12.73 -6.78 3.72
C GLY A 78 -13.04 -7.94 2.76
N GLY A 79 -12.43 -7.91 1.56
CA GLY A 79 -12.56 -8.95 0.55
C GLY A 79 -11.26 -9.75 0.35
N VAL A 80 -11.37 -10.84 -0.42
CA VAL A 80 -10.21 -11.63 -0.86
C VAL A 80 -9.59 -10.95 -2.08
N GLU A 81 -8.46 -10.28 -1.88
CA GLU A 81 -7.66 -9.66 -2.95
C GLU A 81 -6.72 -10.66 -3.64
N CYS A 82 -6.38 -11.73 -2.94
CA CYS A 82 -5.45 -12.77 -3.37
C CYS A 82 -6.02 -14.17 -3.06
N PRO A 83 -7.01 -14.64 -3.85
CA PRO A 83 -7.67 -15.91 -3.56
C PRO A 83 -6.69 -17.08 -3.66
N SER A 84 -6.97 -18.18 -2.96
CA SER A 84 -6.15 -19.40 -3.07
C SER A 84 -6.12 -19.88 -4.53
N GLY A 85 -4.96 -19.80 -5.18
CA GLY A 85 -4.79 -20.09 -6.62
C GLY A 85 -4.95 -18.86 -7.54
N GLY A 86 -5.15 -17.67 -7.00
CA GLY A 86 -5.01 -16.40 -7.70
C GLY A 86 -3.56 -16.12 -8.07
N ALA A 87 -3.34 -15.47 -9.20
CA ALA A 87 -1.99 -15.16 -9.71
C ALA A 87 -1.51 -13.76 -9.34
N TYR A 88 -2.42 -12.84 -8.97
CA TYR A 88 -2.09 -11.46 -8.68
C TYR A 88 -3.13 -10.79 -7.77
N TYR A 89 -2.71 -9.72 -7.09
CA TYR A 89 -3.57 -8.73 -6.46
C TYR A 89 -3.42 -7.38 -7.16
N ASP A 90 -4.46 -6.56 -7.09
CA ASP A 90 -4.52 -5.23 -7.69
C ASP A 90 -5.59 -4.39 -7.00
N PHE A 91 -5.17 -3.39 -6.23
CA PHE A 91 -6.07 -2.56 -5.44
C PHE A 91 -5.50 -1.17 -5.16
N TYR A 92 -6.38 -0.28 -4.72
CA TYR A 92 -6.04 1.07 -4.28
C TYR A 92 -5.86 1.13 -2.76
N ILE A 93 -5.00 2.02 -2.31
CA ILE A 93 -4.74 2.35 -0.92
C ILE A 93 -4.96 3.86 -0.77
N ASN A 94 -5.70 4.22 0.27
CA ASN A 94 -5.84 5.60 0.73
C ASN A 94 -4.96 5.80 1.96
N VAL A 95 -4.14 6.83 1.93
CA VAL A 95 -3.26 7.26 3.01
C VAL A 95 -3.69 8.65 3.44
N THR A 96 -4.20 8.76 4.67
CA THR A 96 -4.57 10.05 5.28
C THR A 96 -3.55 10.36 6.35
N TRP A 97 -2.95 11.55 6.29
CA TRP A 97 -1.90 11.97 7.22
C TRP A 97 -2.02 13.45 7.58
N THR A 98 -1.67 13.78 8.81
CA THR A 98 -1.66 15.14 9.34
C THR A 98 -0.22 15.63 9.47
N ASP A 99 0.06 16.82 8.96
CA ASP A 99 1.30 17.53 9.22
C ASP A 99 1.34 17.95 10.70
N ASN A 100 2.30 17.44 11.46
CA ASN A 100 2.40 17.72 12.89
C ASN A 100 2.82 19.17 13.20
N VAL A 101 3.30 19.93 12.22
CA VAL A 101 3.67 21.35 12.36
C VAL A 101 2.47 22.26 12.11
N THR A 102 1.74 22.02 11.02
CA THR A 102 0.64 22.90 10.58
C THR A 102 -0.74 22.42 11.05
N GLY A 103 -0.87 21.15 11.44
CA GLY A 103 -2.14 20.51 11.77
C GLY A 103 -3.03 20.24 10.56
N ILE A 104 -2.54 20.45 9.34
CA ILE A 104 -3.30 20.25 8.11
C ILE A 104 -3.34 18.75 7.79
N GLU A 105 -4.53 18.25 7.51
CA GLU A 105 -4.75 16.89 7.03
C GLU A 105 -4.63 16.83 5.49
N HIS A 106 -3.99 15.77 5.03
CA HIS A 106 -3.77 15.44 3.64
C HIS A 106 -4.26 14.01 3.39
N THR A 107 -4.78 13.76 2.21
CA THR A 107 -5.12 12.40 1.76
C THR A 107 -4.52 12.17 0.38
N GLU A 108 -3.83 11.04 0.25
CA GLU A 108 -3.23 10.57 -1.00
C GLU A 108 -3.80 9.18 -1.32
N SER A 109 -4.10 8.94 -2.59
CA SER A 109 -4.59 7.66 -3.07
C SER A 109 -3.62 7.11 -4.10
N GLY A 110 -3.23 5.86 -3.94
CA GLY A 110 -2.39 5.19 -4.92
C GLY A 110 -2.76 3.73 -5.09
N ARG A 111 -2.28 3.14 -6.17
CA ARG A 111 -2.57 1.77 -6.56
C ARG A 111 -1.34 0.91 -6.37
N ILE A 112 -1.51 -0.31 -5.89
CA ILE A 112 -0.47 -1.35 -5.88
C ILE A 112 -0.97 -2.62 -6.53
N TRP A 113 -0.06 -3.34 -7.19
CA TRP A 113 -0.35 -4.64 -7.80
C TRP A 113 0.89 -5.53 -7.76
N GLY A 114 0.69 -6.83 -7.74
CA GLY A 114 1.78 -7.80 -7.70
C GLY A 114 1.28 -9.23 -7.64
N GLY A 115 2.22 -10.16 -7.58
CA GLY A 115 1.93 -11.58 -7.47
C GLY A 115 1.46 -11.97 -6.07
N CYS A 116 0.46 -12.85 -6.05
CA CYS A 116 0.25 -13.81 -4.98
C CYS A 116 1.37 -14.86 -5.01
#